data_AF-A0A1M5Q3Z6-F1
#
_entry.id   AF-A0A1M5Q3Z6-F1
#
_cell.length_a   1.000
_cell.length_b   1.000
_cell.length_c   1.000
_cell.angle_alpha   90.00
_cell.angle_beta   90.00
_cell.angle_gamma   90.00
#
_symmetry.space_group_name_H-M   'P 1'
#
loop_
_entity.id
_entity.type
_entity.pdbx_description
1 polymer ?
#
loop_
_entity_poly.entity_id
_entity_poly.type
_entity_poly.pdbx_seq_one_letter_code
_entity_poly.pdbx_strand_id
1 'polypeptide(L)' 'MSQFTVSGQFKTRDGMQAFTRSIDAVNENVAREHVLSKFGAEHNLNRTQIEIGEVVAE' A
#
# COMPACT_ATOMS: atom_id res chain seq x y z
N MET A 1 9.55 -7.02 14.95
CA MET A 1 8.78 -6.50 13.80
C MET A 1 8.55 -5.03 14.07
N SER A 2 8.58 -4.22 13.03
CA SER A 2 8.37 -2.77 13.13
C SER A 2 7.09 -2.40 12.40
N GLN A 3 6.43 -1.36 12.88
CA GLN A 3 5.23 -0.84 12.26
C GLN A 3 5.65 0.19 11.20
N PHE A 4 5.06 0.10 10.01
CA PHE A 4 5.31 1.01 8.91
C PHE A 4 4.00 1.63 8.46
N THR A 5 3.98 2.94 8.30
CA THR A 5 2.89 3.66 7.66
C THR A 5 3.22 3.87 6.19
N VAL A 6 2.44 3.23 5.32
CA VAL A 6 2.55 3.32 3.86
C VAL A 6 1.41 4.19 3.34
N SER A 7 1.76 5.22 2.56
CA SER A 7 0.80 6.09 1.89
C SER A 7 0.97 6.02 0.37
N GLY A 8 -0.13 6.22 -0.35
CA GLY A 8 -0.13 6.10 -1.80
C GLY A 8 -1.48 6.43 -2.40
N GLN A 9 -1.64 6.09 -3.66
CA GLN A 9 -2.88 6.23 -4.41
C GLN A 9 -3.18 4.95 -5.18
N PHE A 10 -4.47 4.69 -5.42
CA PHE A 10 -4.89 3.56 -6.24
C PHE A 10 -6.01 3.96 -7.20
N LYS A 11 -6.06 3.29 -8.34
CA LYS A 11 -7.05 3.55 -9.39
C LYS A 11 -8.38 2.93 -8.99
N THR A 12 -9.39 3.78 -8.86
CA THR A 12 -10.80 3.42 -8.68
C THR A 12 -11.57 3.64 -9.97
N ARG A 13 -12.88 3.33 -9.95
CA ARG A 13 -13.77 3.60 -11.07
C ARG A 13 -13.89 5.10 -11.38
N ASP A 14 -13.80 5.94 -10.37
CA ASP A 14 -14.05 7.39 -10.46
C ASP A 14 -12.76 8.23 -10.53
N GLY A 15 -11.58 7.59 -10.40
CA GLY A 15 -10.29 8.26 -10.48
C GLY A 15 -9.22 7.67 -9.57
N MET A 16 -8.16 8.42 -9.29
CA MET A 16 -7.17 8.04 -8.28
C MET A 16 -7.68 8.38 -6.89
N GLN A 17 -7.62 7.41 -5.96
CA GLN A 17 -7.97 7.60 -4.57
C GLN A 17 -6.74 7.41 -3.68
N ALA A 18 -6.49 8.37 -2.79
CA ALA A 18 -5.40 8.26 -1.82
C ALA A 18 -5.73 7.24 -0.72
N PHE A 19 -4.68 6.62 -0.18
CA PHE A 19 -4.78 5.72 0.96
C PHE A 19 -3.61 5.93 1.92
N THR A 20 -3.82 5.52 3.17
CA THR A 20 -2.79 5.42 4.20
C THR A 20 -3.06 4.17 5.01
N ARG A 21 -2.03 3.33 5.20
CA ARG A 21 -2.14 2.07 5.92
C ARG A 21 -0.93 1.80 6.78
N SER A 22 -1.20 1.43 8.02
CA SER A 22 -0.19 0.89 8.94
C SER A 22 -0.08 -0.63 8.76
N ILE A 23 1.15 -1.11 8.59
CA ILE A 23 1.48 -2.51 8.34
C ILE A 23 2.68 -2.90 9.20
N ASP A 24 2.57 -3.99 9.93
CA ASP A 24 3.72 -4.63 10.57
C ASP A 24 4.57 -5.37 9.53
N ALA A 25 5.85 -5.02 9.45
CA ALA A 25 6.78 -5.63 8.51
C ALA A 25 8.18 -5.77 9.11
N VAL A 26 9.01 -6.54 8.40
CA VAL A 26 10.42 -6.71 8.76
C VAL A 26 11.27 -5.54 8.25
N ASN A 27 10.87 -4.91 7.15
CA ASN A 27 11.52 -3.76 6.54
C ASN A 27 10.54 -3.03 5.59
N GLU A 28 10.98 -1.88 5.05
CA GLU A 28 10.18 -1.08 4.11
C GLU A 28 9.70 -1.88 2.89
N ASN A 29 10.60 -2.65 2.25
CA ASN A 29 10.24 -3.41 1.05
C ASN A 29 9.12 -4.42 1.32
N VAL A 30 9.17 -5.08 2.47
CA VAL A 30 8.13 -6.02 2.92
C VAL A 30 6.83 -5.27 3.21
N ALA A 31 6.88 -4.08 3.83
CA ALA A 31 5.69 -3.26 4.05
C ALA A 31 4.99 -2.89 2.73
N ARG A 32 5.77 -2.51 1.70
CA ARG A 32 5.25 -2.19 0.36
C ARG A 32 4.58 -3.39 -0.29
N GLU A 33 5.22 -4.56 -0.28
CA GLU A 33 4.64 -5.78 -0.86
C GLU A 33 3.37 -6.23 -0.13
N HIS A 34 3.30 -6.05 1.20
CA HIS A 34 2.08 -6.32 1.97
C HIS A 34 0.92 -5.45 1.53
N VAL A 35 1.16 -4.15 1.30
CA VAL A 35 0.14 -3.22 0.79
C VAL A 35 -0.33 -3.67 -0.59
N LEU A 36 0.58 -3.90 -1.54
CA LEU A 36 0.20 -4.35 -2.89
C LEU A 36 -0.62 -5.64 -2.85
N SER A 37 -0.23 -6.60 -2.01
CA SER A 37 -0.94 -7.88 -1.89
C SER A 37 -2.32 -7.72 -1.26
N LYS A 38 -2.47 -6.90 -0.19
CA LYS A 38 -3.76 -6.64 0.44
C LYS A 38 -4.72 -5.93 -0.51
N PHE A 39 -4.26 -4.87 -1.18
CA PHE A 39 -5.09 -4.14 -2.15
C PHE A 39 -5.48 -5.00 -3.35
N GLY A 40 -4.58 -5.88 -3.82
CA GLY A 40 -4.90 -6.87 -4.84
C GLY A 40 -6.01 -7.84 -4.39
N ALA A 41 -5.95 -8.34 -3.16
CA ALA A 41 -6.93 -9.27 -2.61
C ALA A 41 -8.29 -8.62 -2.28
N GLU A 42 -8.29 -7.43 -1.67
CA GLU A 42 -9.50 -6.76 -1.18
C GLU A 42 -10.25 -6.00 -2.29
N HIS A 43 -9.52 -5.42 -3.24
CA HIS A 43 -10.08 -4.53 -4.26
C HIS A 43 -9.92 -5.06 -5.70
N ASN A 44 -9.37 -6.26 -5.87
CA ASN A 44 -9.12 -6.89 -7.17
C ASN A 44 -8.32 -5.96 -8.12
N LEU A 45 -7.32 -5.27 -7.56
CA LEU A 45 -6.48 -4.31 -8.27
C LEU A 45 -5.17 -4.97 -8.73
N ASN A 46 -4.74 -4.62 -9.95
CA ASN A 46 -3.42 -4.98 -10.42
C ASN A 46 -2.35 -4.10 -9.77
N ARG A 47 -1.12 -4.59 -9.65
CA ARG A 47 0.02 -3.83 -9.10
C ARG A 47 0.27 -2.51 -9.84
N THR A 48 -0.02 -2.46 -11.14
CA THR A 48 0.11 -1.23 -11.97
C THR A 48 -0.97 -0.19 -11.68
N GLN A 49 -2.02 -0.55 -10.94
CA GLN A 49 -3.11 0.35 -10.55
C GLN A 49 -2.90 0.94 -9.15
N ILE A 50 -1.78 0.63 -8.49
CA ILE A 50 -1.45 1.07 -7.15
C ILE A 50 -0.12 1.79 -7.21
N GLU A 51 -0.10 3.07 -6.82
CA GLU A 51 1.11 3.88 -6.71
C GLU A 51 1.44 4.10 -5.24
N ILE A 52 2.58 3.58 -4.79
CA ILE A 52 3.07 3.81 -3.42
C ILE A 52 3.95 5.06 -3.42
N GLY A 53 3.58 6.05 -2.62
CA GLY A 53 4.30 7.31 -2.48
C GLY A 53 5.34 7.22 -1.38
N GLU A 54 4.90 7.28 -0.12
CA GLU A 54 5.77 7.38 1.04
C GLU A 54 5.64 6.15 1.95
N VAL A 55 6.75 5.75 2.54
CA VAL A 55 6.77 4.75 3.62
C VAL A 55 7.56 5.30 4.79
N VAL A 56 6.92 5.36 5.94
CA VAL A 56 7.51 5.86 7.19
C VAL A 56 7.55 4.73 8.20
N ALA A 57 8.71 4.49 8.80
CA ALA A 57 8.83 3.59 9.95
C ALA A 57 8.38 4.32 11.22
N GLU A 58 7.57 3.66 12.04
CA GLU A 58 7.17 4.13 13.38
C GLU A 58 8.12 3.61 14.47
#